data_AF-N2A5W7-F1
#
_entry.id   AF-N2A5W7-F1
#
_cell.length_a   1.000
_cell.length_b   1.000
_cell.length_c   1.000
_cell.angle_alpha   90.00
_cell.angle_beta   90.00
_cell.angle_gamma   90.00
#
_symmetry.space_group_name_H-M   'P 1'
#
loop_
_entity.id
_entity.type
_entity.pdbx_description
1 polymer ?
#
loop_
_entity_poly.entity_id
_entity_poly.type
_entity_poly.pdbx_seq_one_letter_code
_entity_poly.pdbx_strand_id
1 'polypeptide(L)'
;MDEFDLTAAESKATYEEIKDYVLKHSGLKVSNLYIAQIKQKYGIIERANYNLPKSENFKQSKCPPEKEAAIREALEHFRMI
;
A
#
# COMPACT_ATOMS: atom_id res chain seq x y z
N MET A 1 -15.88 -18.08 7.36
CA MET A 1 -16.18 -16.74 7.89
C MET A 1 -15.25 -16.65 9.07
N ASP A 2 -14.05 -16.13 8.84
CA ASP A 2 -12.96 -16.34 9.79
C ASP A 2 -12.38 -14.97 10.14
N GLU A 3 -12.75 -14.58 11.35
CA GLU A 3 -12.13 -13.61 12.24
C GLU A 3 -10.62 -13.52 12.02
N PHE A 4 -10.12 -12.31 11.79
CA PHE A 4 -8.71 -12.01 11.90
C PHE A 4 -8.54 -10.92 12.95
N ASP A 5 -8.65 -11.35 14.21
CA ASP A 5 -8.17 -10.63 15.38
C ASP A 5 -6.64 -10.65 15.31
N LEU A 6 -6.05 -9.54 14.84
CA LEU A 6 -4.61 -9.38 14.79
C LEU A 6 -4.15 -8.71 16.08
N THR A 7 -2.97 -9.10 16.56
CA THR A 7 -2.39 -8.68 17.85
C THR A 7 -0.99 -8.06 17.67
N ALA A 8 -0.84 -6.80 18.09
CA ALA A 8 0.28 -5.91 18.45
C ALA A 8 1.69 -6.05 17.82
N ALA A 9 2.05 -7.14 17.13
CA ALA A 9 3.13 -7.21 16.13
C ALA A 9 2.69 -6.64 14.75
N GLU A 10 1.61 -5.85 14.81
CA GLU A 10 0.55 -5.59 13.83
C GLU A 10 0.79 -4.43 12.87
N SER A 11 1.91 -3.73 12.96
CA SER A 11 2.13 -2.51 12.15
C SER A 11 2.69 -2.80 10.74
N LYS A 12 2.68 -4.08 10.30
CA LYS A 12 3.14 -4.48 8.97
C LYS A 12 2.10 -5.36 8.28
N ALA A 13 1.04 -4.72 7.78
CA ALA A 13 0.16 -5.39 6.84
C ALA A 13 0.95 -5.83 5.60
N THR A 14 0.79 -7.09 5.26
CA THR A 14 1.38 -7.66 4.06
C THR A 14 0.76 -7.05 2.80
N TYR A 15 1.47 -7.14 1.68
CA TYR A 15 0.94 -6.65 0.39
C TYR A 15 -0.38 -7.34 0.00
N GLU A 16 -0.61 -8.56 0.45
CA GLU A 16 -1.83 -9.32 0.16
C GLU A 16 -3.01 -8.82 1.01
N GLU A 17 -2.80 -8.56 2.30
CA GLU A 17 -3.81 -7.98 3.18
C GLU A 17 -4.26 -6.60 2.71
N ILE A 18 -3.31 -5.75 2.29
CA ILE A 18 -3.63 -4.42 1.74
C ILE A 18 -4.47 -4.56 0.47
N LYS A 19 -4.14 -5.50 -0.42
CA LYS A 19 -4.94 -5.74 -1.63
C LYS A 19 -6.34 -6.22 -1.31
N ASP A 20 -6.45 -7.17 -0.38
CA ASP A 20 -7.72 -7.76 0.00
C ASP A 20 -8.62 -6.73 0.69
N TYR A 21 -8.06 -5.89 1.57
CA TYR A 21 -8.77 -4.77 2.18
C TYR A 21 -9.30 -3.79 1.13
N VAL A 22 -8.43 -3.36 0.19
CA VAL A 22 -8.84 -2.44 -0.89
C VAL A 22 -9.92 -3.06 -1.78
N LEU A 23 -9.83 -4.37 -2.06
CA LEU A 23 -10.83 -5.08 -2.84
C LEU A 23 -12.16 -5.21 -2.09
N LYS A 24 -12.13 -5.49 -0.78
CA LYS A 24 -13.34 -5.61 0.04
C LYS A 24 -14.02 -4.27 0.32
N HIS A 25 -13.23 -3.21 0.52
CA HIS A 25 -13.74 -1.89 0.89
C HIS A 25 -14.15 -1.05 -0.33
N SER A 26 -13.28 -0.95 -1.34
CA SER A 26 -13.55 -0.16 -2.55
C SER A 26 -14.02 -1.00 -3.74
N GLY A 27 -13.91 -2.33 -3.71
CA GLY A 27 -14.19 -3.17 -4.89
C GLY A 27 -13.11 -3.07 -5.98
N LEU A 28 -12.01 -2.37 -5.73
CA LEU A 28 -10.98 -2.07 -6.74
C LEU A 28 -9.78 -3.00 -6.61
N LYS A 29 -9.29 -3.51 -7.75
CA LYS A 29 -8.04 -4.28 -7.79
C LYS A 29 -6.83 -3.34 -7.90
N VAL A 30 -5.95 -3.42 -6.89
CA VAL A 30 -4.69 -2.68 -6.84
C VAL A 30 -3.49 -3.59 -7.06
N SER A 31 -2.50 -3.09 -7.80
CA SER A 31 -1.24 -3.79 -8.05
C SER A 31 -0.24 -3.53 -6.92
N ASN A 32 0.68 -4.47 -6.69
CA ASN A 32 1.78 -4.31 -5.72
C ASN A 32 2.59 -3.02 -5.96
N LEU A 33 2.77 -2.64 -7.23
CA LEU A 33 3.47 -1.42 -7.61
C LEU A 33 2.85 -0.19 -6.95
N TYR A 34 1.52 -0.06 -6.98
CA TYR A 34 0.83 1.09 -6.40
C TYR A 34 0.99 1.14 -4.89
N ILE A 35 0.88 -0.01 -4.21
CA ILE A 35 1.10 -0.08 -2.76
C ILE A 35 2.53 0.35 -2.40
N ALA A 36 3.53 -0.11 -3.16
CA ALA A 36 4.92 0.27 -2.95
C ALA A 36 5.16 1.78 -3.17
N GLN A 37 4.54 2.37 -4.19
CA GLN A 37 4.62 3.81 -4.45
C GLN A 37 4.01 4.64 -3.33
N ILE A 38 2.83 4.23 -2.83
CA ILE A 38 2.17 4.94 -1.74
C ILE A 38 2.96 4.79 -0.43
N LYS A 39 3.42 3.58 -0.10
CA LYS A 39 4.32 3.35 1.04
C LYS A 39 5.58 4.23 0.95
N GLN A 40 6.19 4.33 -0.23
CA GLN A 40 7.34 5.21 -0.47
C GLN A 40 7.00 6.70 -0.32
N LYS A 41 5.83 7.14 -0.80
CA LYS A 41 5.33 8.53 -0.69
C LYS A 41 5.18 8.97 0.76
N TYR A 42 4.75 8.08 1.65
CA TYR A 42 4.58 8.33 3.09
C TYR A 42 5.82 7.99 3.93
N GLY A 43 6.94 7.58 3.32
CA GLY A 43 8.16 7.25 4.05
C GLY A 43 8.12 5.91 4.80
N ILE A 44 7.14 5.05 4.51
CA ILE A 44 7.08 3.68 5.03
C ILE A 44 8.05 2.80 4.23
N ILE A 45 9.35 2.95 4.51
CA ILE A 45 10.42 2.23 3.82
C ILE A 45 10.72 0.94 4.59
N GLU A 46 10.05 -0.16 4.26
CA GLU A 46 10.33 -1.47 4.88
C GLU A 46 11.70 -2.05 4.46
N ARG A 47 12.28 -1.58 3.35
CA ARG A 47 13.58 -2.00 2.79
C ARG A 47 14.16 -0.90 1.91
N ALA A 48 15.47 -0.65 2.00
CA ALA A 48 16.17 0.22 1.06
C ALA A 48 15.91 -0.27 -0.38
N ASN A 49 15.28 0.56 -1.21
CA ASN A 49 15.03 0.25 -2.60
C ASN A 49 16.36 0.28 -3.37
N TYR A 50 16.91 -0.89 -3.71
CA TYR A 50 18.13 -1.00 -4.52
C TYR A 50 17.90 -0.58 -5.98
N ASN A 51 16.65 -0.51 -6.44
CA ASN A 51 16.26 0.08 -7.72
C ASN A 51 15.91 1.56 -7.53
N LEU A 52 16.91 2.36 -7.17
CA LEU A 52 16.81 3.81 -7.29
C LEU A 52 16.51 4.14 -8.76
N PRO A 53 15.47 4.94 -9.07
CA PRO A 53 15.26 5.39 -10.43
C PRO A 53 16.51 6.18 -10.86
N LYS A 54 17.18 5.75 -11.94
CA LYS A 54 18.37 6.41 -12.50
C LYS A 54 18.12 7.85 -13.01
N SER A 55 16.93 8.40 -12.79
CA SER A 55 16.53 9.74 -13.22
C SER A 55 15.34 10.24 -12.39
N GLU A 56 15.40 11.50 -11.96
CA GLU A 56 14.30 12.26 -11.32
C GLU A 56 13.01 12.34 -12.16
N ASN A 57 13.06 11.93 -13.42
CA ASN A 57 11.98 12.00 -14.40
C ASN A 57 11.29 10.65 -14.67
N PHE A 58 11.33 9.70 -13.73
CA PHE A 58 10.49 8.51 -13.83
C PHE A 58 9.03 8.96 -13.70
N LYS A 59 8.38 9.18 -14.85
CA LYS A 59 6.93 9.22 -15.07
C LYS A 59 6.36 7.86 -14.67
N GLN A 60 6.44 7.49 -13.41
CA GLN A 60 5.59 6.46 -12.86
C GLN A 60 4.16 6.92 -13.13
N SER A 61 3.40 6.12 -13.88
CA SER A 61 1.99 6.39 -14.15
C SER A 61 1.31 6.74 -12.82
N LYS A 62 0.82 7.97 -12.71
CA LYS A 62 0.16 8.43 -11.49
C LYS A 62 -0.98 7.45 -11.22
N CYS A 63 -0.98 6.85 -10.03
CA CYS A 63 -2.09 6.03 -9.58
C CYS A 63 -3.38 6.84 -9.81
N PRO A 64 -4.43 6.27 -10.40
CA PRO A 64 -5.72 6.96 -10.43
C PRO A 64 -6.12 7.30 -8.99
N PRO A 65 -6.69 8.50 -8.75
CA PRO A 65 -6.93 9.02 -7.39
C PRO A 65 -7.80 8.08 -6.55
N GLU A 66 -8.73 7.36 -7.17
CA GLU A 66 -9.57 6.34 -6.52
C GLU A 66 -8.74 5.20 -5.89
N LYS A 67 -7.71 4.72 -6.61
CA LYS A 67 -6.85 3.64 -6.10
C LYS A 67 -5.88 4.16 -5.03
N GLU A 68 -5.40 5.40 -5.17
CA GLU A 68 -4.56 6.02 -4.13
C GLU A 68 -5.34 6.17 -2.82
N ALA A 69 -6.59 6.65 -2.88
CA ALA A 69 -7.45 6.78 -1.71
C ALA A 69 -7.71 5.44 -1.03
N ALA A 70 -8.03 4.40 -1.80
CA ALA A 70 -8.28 3.07 -1.24
C ALA A 70 -7.02 2.47 -0.56
N ILE A 71 -5.85 2.60 -1.20
CA ILE A 71 -4.59 2.14 -0.61
C ILE A 71 -4.24 2.95 0.64
N ARG A 72 -4.46 4.27 0.61
CA ARG A 72 -4.25 5.14 1.77
C ARG A 72 -5.11 4.71 2.95
N GLU A 73 -6.40 4.48 2.72
CA GLU A 73 -7.33 4.05 3.74
C GLU A 73 -6.94 2.69 4.33
N ALA A 74 -6.48 1.75 3.50
CA ALA A 74 -5.91 0.49 3.97
C ALA A 74 -4.69 0.75 4.87
N LEU A 75 -3.76 1.62 4.46
CA LEU A 75 -2.58 1.96 5.27
C LEU A 75 -2.96 2.65 6.60
N GLU A 76 -3.98 3.51 6.62
CA GLU A 76 -4.53 4.12 7.85
C GLU A 76 -5.17 3.06 8.75
N HIS A 77 -5.91 2.11 8.18
CA HIS A 77 -6.54 1.00 8.92
C HIS A 77 -5.48 0.14 9.63
N PHE A 78 -4.39 -0.18 8.93
CA PHE A 78 -3.27 -0.93 9.47
C PHE A 78 -2.29 -0.08 10.31
N ARG A 79 -2.63 1.20 10.56
CA ARG A 79 -1.80 2.16 11.32
C ARG A 79 -0.35 2.24 10.82
N MET A 80 -0.17 2.17 9.50
CA MET A 80 1.13 2.29 8.86
C MET A 80 1.51 3.75 8.57
N ILE A 81 0.51 4.64 8.48
CA ILE A 81 0.65 6.10 8.32
C ILE A 81 -0.09 6.86 9.41
#